data_AF-A0A954TUB5-F1
#
_entry.id   AF-A0A954TUB5-F1
#
_cell.length_a   1.000
_cell.length_b   1.000
_cell.length_c   1.000
_cell.angle_alpha   90.00
_cell.angle_beta   90.00
_cell.angle_gamma   90.00
#
_symmetry.space_group_name_H-M   'P 1'
#
loop_
_entity.id
_entity.type
_entity.pdbx_description
1 polymer ?
#
loop_
_entity_poly.entity_id
_entity_poly.type
_entity_poly.pdbx_seq_one_letter_code
_entity_poly.pdbx_strand_id
1 'polypeptide(L)'
;TGHRNAFVTYDLSRLQNHDTPTPILLTLNASETIAHESIIRRFDYQHPAYSVSAIAAQRRLGEISGKNRTHFCGAYWGYGFHEDGVNSALAVAKNFGLNLESCIAASTKERSATAAMSL
;
A
#
# COMPACT_ATOMS: atom_id res chain seq x y z
N THR A 1 -0.61 -30.10 10.21
CA THR A 1 0.34 -29.21 10.92
C THR A 1 -0.35 -27.86 11.12
N GLY A 2 -0.70 -27.52 12.36
CA GLY A 2 -1.41 -26.26 12.66
C GLY A 2 -0.45 -25.08 12.56
N HIS A 3 -0.64 -24.21 11.57
CA HIS A 3 0.07 -22.94 11.54
C HIS A 3 -0.49 -22.07 12.67
N ARG A 4 0.37 -21.65 13.61
CA ARG A 4 0.02 -20.60 14.56
C ARG A 4 0.03 -19.29 13.80
N ASN A 5 -1.09 -18.57 13.82
CA ASN A 5 -1.16 -17.23 13.23
C ASN A 5 -0.19 -16.32 14.00
N ALA A 6 0.66 -15.61 13.25
CA ALA A 6 1.48 -14.55 13.80
C ALA A 6 0.70 -13.24 13.71
N PHE A 7 0.74 -12.45 14.78
CA PHE A 7 0.16 -11.12 14.81
C PHE A 7 1.26 -10.09 14.94
N VAL A 8 1.04 -8.94 14.30
CA VAL A 8 1.93 -7.79 14.37
C VAL A 8 1.11 -6.60 14.80
N THR A 9 1.57 -5.90 15.83
CA THR A 9 1.00 -4.65 16.30
C THR A 9 2.05 -3.55 16.20
N TYR A 10 1.70 -2.47 15.51
CA TYR A 10 2.48 -1.25 15.44
C TYR A 10 1.93 -0.23 16.44
N ASP A 11 2.82 0.37 17.22
CA ASP A 11 2.52 1.57 17.99
C ASP A 11 2.72 2.79 17.09
N LEU A 12 1.62 3.30 16.53
CA LEU A 12 1.64 4.44 15.62
C LEU A 12 1.91 5.74 16.35
N SER A 13 1.50 5.86 17.62
CA SER A 13 1.81 7.05 18.43
C SER A 13 3.32 7.25 18.54
N ARG A 14 4.06 6.18 18.83
CA ARG A 14 5.53 6.22 18.87
C ARG A 14 6.15 6.34 17.48
N LEU A 15 5.70 5.55 16.52
CA LEU A 15 6.29 5.51 15.17
C LEU A 15 6.18 6.85 14.44
N GLN A 16 5.08 7.57 14.64
CA GLN A 16 4.78 8.84 13.97
C GLN A 16 4.91 10.06 14.89
N ASN A 17 5.32 9.86 16.14
CA ASN A 17 5.49 10.90 17.15
C ASN A 17 4.21 11.73 17.39
N HIS A 18 3.08 11.04 17.59
CA HIS A 18 1.82 11.68 17.98
C HIS A 18 1.76 11.83 19.50
N ASP A 19 1.41 13.03 19.96
CA ASP A 19 1.13 13.31 21.36
C ASP A 19 -0.33 12.93 21.66
N THR A 20 -0.54 11.71 22.15
CA THR A 20 -1.87 11.19 22.49
C THR A 20 -1.86 10.61 23.91
N PRO A 21 -2.91 10.86 24.72
CA PRO A 21 -2.99 10.34 26.08
C PRO A 21 -3.11 8.81 26.13
N THR A 22 -3.61 8.21 25.04
CA THR A 22 -3.69 6.76 24.83
C THR A 22 -2.97 6.37 23.54
N PRO A 23 -2.21 5.26 23.50
CA PRO A 23 -1.53 4.81 22.28
C PRO A 23 -2.48 4.46 21.14
N ILE A 24 -2.13 4.84 19.91
CA ILE A 24 -2.80 4.42 18.68
C ILE A 24 -2.11 3.14 18.18
N LEU A 25 -2.82 2.02 18.29
CA LEU A 25 -2.30 0.72 17.91
C LEU A 25 -2.91 0.25 16.58
N LEU A 26 -2.06 -0.22 15.67
CA LEU A 26 -2.46 -0.86 14.42
C LEU A 26 -2.07 -2.33 14.48
N THR A 27 -3.06 -3.21 14.56
CA THR A 27 -2.84 -4.66 14.59
C THR A 27 -3.27 -5.29 13.28
N LEU A 28 -2.42 -6.15 12.71
CA LEU A 28 -2.71 -6.87 11.48
C LEU A 28 -3.29 -8.26 11.77
N ASN A 29 -4.40 -8.58 11.10
CA ASN A 29 -5.02 -9.92 11.05
C ASN A 29 -5.40 -10.55 12.40
N ALA A 30 -5.67 -9.73 13.43
CA ALA A 30 -6.03 -10.20 14.79
C ALA A 30 -7.36 -9.61 15.30
N SER A 31 -8.29 -9.26 14.40
CA SER A 31 -9.53 -8.55 14.76
C SER A 31 -10.37 -9.27 15.82
N GLU A 32 -10.35 -10.60 15.86
CA GLU A 32 -11.14 -11.41 16.81
C GLU A 32 -10.61 -11.36 18.25
N THR A 33 -9.36 -10.95 18.46
CA THR A 33 -8.74 -10.89 19.80
C THR A 33 -8.80 -9.50 20.43
N ILE A 34 -9.44 -8.53 19.77
CA ILE A 34 -9.49 -7.13 20.18
C ILE A 34 -10.90 -6.82 20.69
N ALA A 35 -11.00 -6.22 21.87
CA ALA A 35 -12.27 -5.78 22.43
C ALA A 35 -12.95 -4.77 21.48
N HIS A 36 -14.21 -5.00 21.12
CA HIS A 36 -14.90 -4.27 20.05
C HIS A 36 -14.95 -2.76 20.31
N GLU A 37 -15.13 -2.37 21.57
CA GLU A 37 -15.14 -0.99 22.05
C GLU A 37 -13.81 -0.26 21.87
N SER A 38 -12.70 -0.99 21.71
CA SER A 38 -11.36 -0.41 21.50
C SER A 38 -11.01 -0.19 20.02
N ILE A 39 -11.85 -0.66 19.09
CA ILE A 39 -11.59 -0.56 17.64
C ILE A 39 -12.02 0.81 17.13
N ILE A 40 -11.03 1.66 16.81
CA ILE A 40 -11.28 2.99 16.22
C ILE A 40 -11.79 2.84 14.77
N ARG A 41 -11.13 1.99 13.96
CA ARG A 41 -11.53 1.66 12.58
C ARG A 41 -10.99 0.29 12.17
N ARG A 42 -11.65 -0.34 11.19
CA ARG A 42 -11.20 -1.55 10.50
C ARG A 42 -11.10 -1.27 9.00
N PHE A 43 -10.09 -1.86 8.37
CA PHE A 43 -9.87 -1.79 6.94
C PHE A 43 -9.53 -3.18 6.41
N ASP A 44 -10.13 -3.54 5.29
CA ASP A 44 -9.79 -4.75 4.56
C ASP A 44 -8.86 -4.39 3.41
N TYR A 45 -7.62 -4.86 3.48
CA TYR A 45 -6.59 -4.66 2.45
C TYR A 45 -6.16 -5.99 1.86
N GLN A 46 -5.99 -6.02 0.54
CA GLN A 46 -5.37 -7.16 -0.14
C GLN A 46 -3.92 -6.82 -0.48
N HIS A 47 -3.01 -7.74 -0.16
CA HIS A 47 -1.60 -7.63 -0.51
C HIS A 47 -1.28 -8.60 -1.65
N PRO A 48 -0.52 -8.17 -2.67
CA PRO A 48 -0.04 -9.09 -3.69
C PRO A 48 0.80 -10.20 -3.07
N ALA A 49 0.48 -11.45 -3.40
CA ALA A 49 1.30 -12.59 -3.03
C ALA A 49 2.42 -12.75 -4.05
N TYR A 50 3.67 -12.64 -3.59
CA TYR A 50 4.84 -12.84 -4.44
C TYR A 50 5.26 -14.31 -4.43
N SER A 51 4.99 -14.96 -5.56
CA SER A 51 5.48 -16.31 -5.85
C SER A 51 6.47 -16.27 -7.00
N VAL A 52 7.22 -17.37 -7.18
CA VAL A 52 8.07 -17.55 -8.37
C VAL A 52 7.26 -17.42 -9.66
N SER A 53 6.02 -17.93 -9.68
CA SER A 53 5.13 -17.81 -10.84
C SER A 53 4.66 -16.37 -11.07
N ALA A 54 4.38 -15.59 -10.02
CA ALA A 54 4.03 -14.18 -10.13
C ALA A 54 5.19 -13.37 -10.73
N ILE A 55 6.41 -13.58 -10.24
CA ILE A 55 7.62 -12.92 -10.75
C ILE A 55 7.90 -13.32 -12.21
N ALA A 56 7.70 -14.59 -12.57
CA ALA A 56 7.82 -15.02 -13.96
C ALA A 56 6.76 -14.35 -14.87
N ALA A 57 5.53 -14.17 -14.38
CA ALA A 57 4.47 -13.49 -15.11
C ALA A 57 4.76 -12.00 -15.33
N GLN A 58 5.43 -11.32 -14.39
CA GLN A 58 5.83 -9.91 -14.56
C GLN A 58 6.69 -9.70 -15.82
N ARG A 59 7.57 -10.66 -16.15
CA ARG A 59 8.43 -10.61 -17.35
C ARG A 59 7.65 -10.66 -18.68
N ARG A 60 6.39 -11.10 -18.62
CA ARG A 60 5.50 -11.25 -19.77
C ARG A 60 4.63 -10.01 -20.02
N LEU A 61 4.91 -8.88 -19.36
CA LEU A 61 4.16 -7.63 -19.53
C LEU A 61 3.95 -7.22 -20.99
N GLY A 62 4.96 -7.41 -21.85
CA GLY A 62 4.90 -7.06 -23.28
C GLY A 62 3.89 -7.87 -24.09
N GLU A 63 3.40 -8.99 -23.56
CA GLU A 63 2.33 -9.78 -24.20
C GLU A 63 0.98 -9.07 -24.10
N ILE A 64 0.76 -8.26 -23.05
CA ILE A 64 -0.54 -7.63 -22.75
C ILE A 64 -0.52 -6.10 -22.85
N SER A 65 0.59 -5.45 -22.48
CA SER A 65 0.68 -3.98 -22.41
C SER A 65 1.06 -3.39 -23.78
N GLY A 66 0.42 -2.28 -24.15
CA GLY A 66 0.54 -1.68 -25.48
C GLY A 66 -0.29 -2.40 -26.56
N LYS A 67 -1.12 -3.37 -26.19
CA LYS A 67 -2.06 -4.04 -27.09
C LYS A 67 -3.43 -3.36 -27.01
N ASN A 68 -4.09 -3.22 -28.15
CA ASN A 68 -5.44 -2.62 -28.24
C ASN A 68 -5.56 -1.26 -27.53
N ARG A 69 -4.50 -0.43 -27.60
CA ARG A 69 -4.42 0.88 -26.94
C ARG A 69 -4.56 0.81 -25.40
N THR A 70 -4.25 -0.33 -24.80
CA THR A 70 -4.33 -0.56 -23.35
C THR A 70 -2.94 -0.75 -22.79
N HIS A 71 -2.68 -0.08 -21.66
CA HIS A 71 -1.44 -0.21 -20.90
C HIS A 71 -1.77 -0.54 -19.45
N PHE A 72 -0.88 -1.31 -18.82
CA PHE A 72 -1.01 -1.72 -17.42
C PHE A 72 0.17 -1.18 -16.61
N CYS A 73 -0.14 -0.56 -15.48
CA CYS A 73 0.84 -0.10 -14.48
C CYS A 73 0.28 -0.34 -13.06
N GLY A 74 1.16 -0.33 -12.07
CA GLY A 74 0.84 -0.61 -10.67
C GLY A 74 1.99 -1.31 -9.95
N ALA A 75 1.97 -1.27 -8.62
CA ALA A 75 3.05 -1.80 -7.77
C ALA A 75 3.31 -3.31 -7.97
N TYR A 76 2.31 -4.05 -8.47
CA TYR A 76 2.42 -5.47 -8.80
C TYR A 76 3.32 -5.76 -10.01
N TRP A 77 3.81 -4.75 -10.73
CA TRP A 77 4.86 -4.90 -11.75
C TRP A 77 6.29 -4.82 -11.18
N GLY A 78 6.45 -4.69 -9.86
CA GLY A 78 7.71 -4.79 -9.14
C GLY A 78 7.54 -5.60 -7.85
N TYR A 79 8.03 -5.09 -6.72
CA TYR A 79 7.98 -5.77 -5.42
C TYR A 79 6.86 -5.27 -4.49
N GLY A 80 5.94 -4.45 -5.01
CA GLY A 80 4.71 -4.07 -4.31
C GLY A 80 4.83 -2.77 -3.53
N PHE A 81 5.94 -2.05 -3.69
CA PHE A 81 6.14 -0.77 -3.04
C PHE A 81 5.57 0.38 -3.87
N HIS A 82 5.40 1.53 -3.22
CA HIS A 82 4.94 2.76 -3.89
C HIS A 82 5.84 3.15 -5.07
N GLU A 83 7.15 2.96 -4.91
CA GLU A 83 8.16 3.21 -5.95
C GLU A 83 7.95 2.34 -7.20
N ASP A 84 7.52 1.09 -7.03
CA ASP A 84 7.19 0.20 -8.16
C ASP A 84 5.95 0.70 -8.91
N GLY A 85 4.98 1.25 -8.17
CA GLY A 85 3.82 1.92 -8.74
C GLY A 85 4.21 3.11 -9.62
N VAL A 86 5.09 3.97 -9.11
CA VAL A 86 5.60 5.13 -9.87
C VAL A 86 6.41 4.67 -11.10
N ASN A 87 7.35 3.75 -10.92
CA ASN A 87 8.22 3.28 -12.00
C ASN A 87 7.45 2.58 -13.12
N SER A 88 6.44 1.78 -12.79
CA SER A 88 5.58 1.15 -13.80
C SER A 88 4.72 2.18 -14.54
N ALA A 89 4.22 3.22 -13.86
CA ALA A 89 3.51 4.31 -14.52
C ALA A 89 4.43 5.10 -15.47
N LEU A 90 5.67 5.40 -15.04
CA LEU A 90 6.67 6.04 -15.89
C LEU A 90 7.05 5.18 -17.10
N ALA A 91 7.10 3.84 -16.95
CA ALA A 91 7.33 2.94 -18.08
C ALA A 91 6.21 3.02 -19.13
N VAL A 92 4.95 3.20 -18.70
CA VAL A 92 3.83 3.45 -19.61
C VAL A 92 3.95 4.84 -20.24
N ALA A 93 4.23 5.87 -19.44
CA ALA A 93 4.34 7.28 -19.87
C ALA A 93 5.40 7.49 -20.97
N LYS A 94 6.52 6.76 -20.90
CA LYS A 94 7.57 6.78 -21.94
C LYS A 94 7.05 6.46 -23.34
N ASN A 95 6.02 5.62 -23.47
CA ASN A 95 5.41 5.31 -24.78
C ASN A 95 4.68 6.52 -25.40
N PHE A 96 4.45 7.56 -24.60
CA PHE A 96 3.84 8.82 -25.02
C PHE A 96 4.84 9.98 -25.03
N GLY A 97 6.14 9.70 -24.89
CA GLY A 97 7.18 10.73 -24.82
C GLY A 97 7.19 11.53 -23.51
N LEU A 98 6.52 11.04 -22.47
CA LEU A 98 6.45 11.68 -21.16
C LEU A 98 7.43 11.04 -20.18
N ASN A 99 7.89 11.82 -19.21
CA ASN A 99 8.81 11.39 -18.17
C ASN A 99 8.42 12.00 -16.81
N LEU A 100 9.22 11.76 -15.78
CA LEU A 100 8.95 12.28 -14.44
C LEU A 100 8.94 13.81 -14.38
N GLU A 101 9.80 14.47 -15.16
CA GLU A 101 9.90 15.94 -15.25
C GLU A 101 8.64 16.54 -15.92
N SER A 102 7.93 15.75 -16.71
CA SER A 102 6.66 16.12 -17.33
C SER A 102 5.50 16.10 -16.34
N CYS A 103 5.68 15.49 -15.16
CA CYS A 103 4.63 15.31 -14.17
C CYS A 103 4.67 16.40 -13.09
N ILE A 104 3.51 16.96 -12.78
CA ILE A 104 3.34 17.80 -11.58
C ILE A 104 2.98 16.86 -10.43
N ALA A 105 3.80 16.83 -9.39
CA ALA A 105 3.51 16.04 -8.20
C ALA A 105 2.23 16.55 -7.53
N ALA A 106 1.18 15.74 -7.53
CA ALA A 106 0.01 15.98 -6.70
C ALA A 106 0.40 15.73 -5.24
N SER A 107 0.68 16.80 -4.49
CA SER A 107 0.95 16.69 -3.05
C SER A 107 -0.37 16.68 -2.28
N THR A 108 -0.67 15.59 -1.58
CA THR A 108 -1.78 15.50 -0.62
C THR A 108 -1.40 16.09 0.74
N LYS A 109 -0.59 17.16 0.78
CA LYS A 109 -0.08 17.78 2.01
C LYS A 109 -1.17 18.44 2.89
N GLU A 110 -2.44 18.07 2.74
CA GLU A 110 -3.40 18.29 3.81
C GLU A 110 -3.00 17.38 4.98
N ARG A 111 -2.74 18.01 6.14
CA ARG A 111 -2.52 17.28 7.37
C ARG A 111 -3.77 16.46 7.66
N SER A 112 -3.60 15.16 7.93
CA SER A 112 -4.70 14.33 8.42
C SER A 112 -5.25 14.97 9.70
N ALA A 113 -6.48 15.47 9.65
CA ALA A 113 -7.14 16.16 10.76
C ALA A 113 -7.63 15.17 11.83
N THR A 114 -6.84 14.15 12.15
CA THR A 114 -7.12 13.25 13.27
C THR A 114 -6.81 13.99 14.56
N ALA A 115 -7.67 14.91 14.97
CA ALA A 115 -7.71 15.36 16.35
C ALA A 115 -8.07 14.14 17.20
N ALA A 116 -7.23 13.79 18.17
CA ALA A 116 -7.61 12.84 19.20
C ALA A 116 -8.82 13.43 19.92
N MET A 117 -9.99 12.84 19.70
CA MET A 117 -11.21 13.22 20.42
C MET A 117 -10.99 12.80 21.87
N SER A 118 -10.83 13.77 22.77
CA SER A 118 -10.80 13.52 24.20
C SER A 118 -12.11 12.84 24.60
N LEU A 119 -12.00 11.65 25.18
CA LEU A 119 -13.04 11.06 26.02
C LEU A 119 -13.01 11.73 27.40
#